data_AF-A0A518KAW1-F1
#
_entry.id   AF-A0A518KAW1-F1
#
_cell.length_a   1.000
_cell.length_b   1.000
_cell.length_c   1.000
_cell.angle_alpha   90.00
_cell.angle_beta   90.00
_cell.angle_gamma   90.00
#
_symmetry.space_group_name_H-M   'P 1'
#
loop_
_entity.id
_entity.type
_entity.pdbx_description
1 polymer ?
#
loop_
_entity_poly.entity_id
_entity_poly.type
_entity_poly.pdbx_seq_one_letter_code
_entity_poly.pdbx_strand_id
1 'polypeptide(L)'
;MEGEAYNPALNQPSKSPEVFAALIPELEREVQQGDMQSAYALAVVLVAGLALRSMEELEAQREDLLVRASELWTKCALSDNWGAVDNLMTEGVGPSAELARRLWSEVHRDRRDLVQFDNDAQMPIYGSDFAREVHRRWLLKWPEVSQ
;
A
#
# COMPACT_ATOMS: atom_id res chain seq x y z
N MET A 1 -31.09 13.86 30.03
CA MET A 1 -30.27 13.39 28.89
C MET A 1 -30.46 11.89 28.84
N GLU A 2 -31.30 11.43 27.93
CA GLU A 2 -31.51 10.00 27.69
C GLU A 2 -30.27 9.46 26.97
N GLY A 3 -29.69 8.39 27.50
CA GLY A 3 -28.54 7.73 26.88
C GLY A 3 -28.96 7.13 25.55
N GLU A 4 -28.23 7.47 24.49
CA GLU A 4 -28.36 6.80 23.21
C GLU A 4 -28.16 5.29 23.44
N ALA A 5 -29.16 4.51 23.07
CA ALA A 5 -29.13 3.06 23.18
C ALA A 5 -27.94 2.54 22.37
N TYR A 6 -27.03 1.83 23.03
CA TYR A 6 -25.98 1.06 22.41
C TYR A 6 -26.56 0.21 21.27
N ASN A 7 -26.18 0.50 20.03
CA ASN A 7 -26.56 -0.28 18.86
C ASN A 7 -25.47 -1.32 18.54
N PRO A 8 -25.63 -2.59 18.95
CA PRO A 8 -24.64 -3.64 18.67
C PRO A 8 -24.42 -3.90 17.17
N ALA A 9 -25.32 -3.44 16.28
CA ALA A 9 -25.14 -3.57 14.83
C ALA A 9 -24.04 -2.64 14.27
N LEU A 10 -23.68 -1.56 14.98
CA LEU A 10 -22.57 -0.68 14.61
C LEU A 10 -21.20 -1.19 15.10
N ASN A 11 -21.19 -2.24 15.94
CA ASN A 11 -20.01 -2.95 16.44
C ASN A 11 -19.90 -4.37 15.83
N GLN A 12 -20.44 -4.58 14.62
CA GLN A 12 -20.26 -5.88 13.96
C GLN A 12 -18.77 -6.11 13.66
N PRO A 13 -18.22 -7.27 14.05
CA PRO A 13 -16.81 -7.57 13.87
C PRO A 13 -16.48 -7.60 12.38
N SER A 14 -15.29 -7.06 12.07
CA SER A 14 -14.43 -7.34 10.91
C SER A 14 -15.03 -8.31 9.90
N LYS A 15 -15.27 -7.84 8.67
CA LYS A 15 -15.61 -8.70 7.52
C LYS A 15 -14.79 -10.00 7.60
N SER A 16 -15.48 -11.13 7.70
CA SER A 16 -14.88 -12.47 7.83
C SER A 16 -13.90 -12.74 6.67
N PRO A 17 -12.83 -13.53 6.84
CA PRO A 17 -11.92 -13.88 5.76
C PRO A 17 -12.61 -14.38 4.48
N GLU A 18 -13.74 -15.07 4.65
CA GLU A 18 -14.61 -15.55 3.56
C GLU A 18 -15.12 -14.42 2.65
N VAL A 19 -15.38 -13.22 3.20
CA VAL A 19 -15.83 -12.07 2.43
C VAL A 19 -14.72 -11.58 1.51
N PHE A 20 -13.50 -11.47 2.03
CA PHE A 20 -12.35 -11.06 1.22
C PHE A 20 -11.95 -12.15 0.22
N ALA A 21 -12.00 -13.42 0.61
CA ALA A 21 -11.80 -14.54 -0.31
C ALA A 21 -12.80 -14.52 -1.48
N ALA A 22 -14.06 -14.15 -1.23
CA ALA A 22 -15.07 -14.00 -2.27
C ALA A 22 -14.86 -12.76 -3.17
N LEU A 23 -14.24 -11.70 -2.65
CA LEU A 23 -13.94 -10.47 -3.39
C LEU A 23 -12.71 -10.59 -4.30
N ILE A 24 -11.74 -11.45 -3.97
CA ILE A 24 -10.50 -11.61 -4.74
C ILE A 24 -10.79 -11.87 -6.24
N PRO A 25 -11.64 -12.83 -6.63
CA PRO A 25 -11.92 -13.08 -8.05
C PRO A 25 -12.56 -11.88 -8.77
N GLU A 26 -13.37 -11.08 -8.08
CA GLU A 26 -13.98 -9.88 -8.65
C GLU A 26 -12.92 -8.80 -8.88
N LEU A 27 -12.09 -8.54 -7.87
CA LEU A 27 -10.95 -7.62 -7.98
C LEU A 27 -9.98 -8.06 -9.08
N GLU A 28 -9.65 -9.35 -9.16
CA GLU A 28 -8.79 -9.90 -10.21
C GLU A 28 -9.36 -9.64 -11.61
N ARG A 29 -10.66 -9.82 -11.80
CA ARG A 29 -11.34 -9.54 -13.07
C ARG A 29 -11.28 -8.05 -13.43
N GLU A 30 -11.49 -7.16 -12.47
CA GLU A 30 -11.40 -5.71 -12.69
C GLU A 30 -9.96 -5.26 -12.98
N VAL A 31 -8.98 -5.86 -12.32
CA VAL A 31 -7.55 -5.66 -12.62
C VAL A 31 -7.22 -6.07 -14.05
N GLN A 32 -7.76 -7.19 -14.53
CA GLN A 32 -7.60 -7.62 -15.92
C GLN A 32 -8.25 -6.64 -16.92
N GLN A 33 -9.27 -5.88 -16.49
CA GLN A 33 -9.91 -4.83 -17.27
C GLN A 33 -9.18 -3.48 -17.19
N GLY A 34 -8.11 -3.39 -16.40
CA GLY A 34 -7.31 -2.19 -16.25
C GLY A 34 -7.73 -1.29 -15.09
N ASP A 35 -8.58 -1.76 -14.16
CA ASP A 35 -8.93 -0.97 -12.98
C ASP A 35 -7.79 -0.93 -11.95
N MET A 36 -7.18 0.25 -11.82
CA MET A 36 -6.06 0.47 -10.91
C MET A 36 -6.49 0.69 -9.45
N GLN A 37 -7.75 1.08 -9.20
CA GLN A 37 -8.27 1.12 -7.84
C GLN A 37 -8.46 -0.31 -7.33
N SER A 38 -9.01 -1.20 -8.16
CA SER A 38 -9.13 -2.62 -7.82
C SER A 38 -7.76 -3.31 -7.70
N ALA A 39 -6.76 -2.92 -8.51
CA ALA A 39 -5.39 -3.40 -8.35
C ALA A 39 -4.79 -3.00 -7.00
N TYR A 40 -4.98 -1.74 -6.59
CA TYR A 40 -4.53 -1.26 -5.30
C TYR A 40 -5.25 -1.98 -4.14
N ALA A 41 -6.57 -2.12 -4.23
CA ALA A 41 -7.37 -2.81 -3.22
C ALA A 41 -6.97 -4.28 -3.08
N LEU A 42 -6.75 -4.98 -4.21
CA LEU A 42 -6.28 -6.36 -4.22
C LEU A 42 -4.92 -6.50 -3.54
N ALA A 43 -3.97 -5.62 -3.84
CA ALA A 43 -2.66 -5.64 -3.20
C ALA A 43 -2.77 -5.49 -1.66
N VAL A 44 -3.63 -4.59 -1.19
CA VAL A 44 -3.90 -4.43 0.25
C VAL A 44 -4.52 -5.69 0.87
N VAL A 45 -5.51 -6.30 0.21
CA VAL A 45 -6.14 -7.55 0.68
C VAL A 45 -5.12 -8.67 0.81
N LEU A 46 -4.19 -8.78 -0.14
CA LEU A 46 -3.14 -9.81 -0.15
C LEU A 46 -2.15 -9.60 0.99
N VAL A 47 -1.57 -8.40 1.13
CA VAL A 47 -0.52 -8.14 2.14
C VAL A 47 -1.07 -8.19 3.56
N ALA A 48 -2.27 -7.67 3.78
CA ALA A 48 -2.92 -7.75 5.09
C ALA A 48 -3.46 -9.15 5.42
N GLY A 49 -3.33 -10.13 4.51
CA GLY A 49 -3.79 -11.50 4.73
C GLY A 49 -5.30 -11.59 4.98
N LEU A 50 -6.09 -10.64 4.48
CA LEU A 50 -7.50 -10.49 4.88
C LEU A 50 -8.40 -11.65 4.43
N ALA A 51 -7.96 -12.43 3.44
CA ALA A 51 -8.66 -13.63 2.97
C ALA A 51 -8.19 -14.92 3.64
N LEU A 52 -7.18 -14.85 4.51
CA LEU A 52 -6.58 -16.00 5.17
C LEU A 52 -7.23 -16.23 6.53
N ARG A 53 -7.28 -17.51 6.94
CA ARG A 53 -7.99 -17.92 8.16
C ARG A 53 -7.10 -17.90 9.40
N SER A 54 -5.79 -17.79 9.21
CA SER A 54 -4.83 -17.80 10.31
C SER A 54 -3.57 -17.01 9.97
N MET A 55 -2.81 -16.65 11.01
CA MET A 55 -1.48 -16.08 10.86
C MET A 55 -0.47 -17.08 10.28
N GLU A 56 -0.65 -18.38 10.56
CA GLU A 56 0.21 -19.44 10.01
C GLU A 56 0.07 -19.54 8.49
N GLU A 57 -1.16 -19.41 7.97
CA GLU A 57 -1.41 -19.34 6.52
C GLU A 57 -0.76 -18.10 5.89
N LEU A 58 -0.79 -16.96 6.59
CA LEU A 58 -0.16 -15.72 6.14
C LEU A 58 1.35 -15.87 6.09
N GLU A 59 1.97 -16.35 7.17
CA GLU A 59 3.42 -16.56 7.24
C GLU A 59 3.90 -17.53 6.16
N ALA A 60 3.17 -18.63 5.91
CA ALA A 60 3.51 -19.61 4.89
C ALA A 60 3.46 -19.07 3.45
N GLN A 61 2.67 -18.03 3.18
CA GLN A 61 2.47 -17.46 1.85
C GLN A 61 3.03 -16.04 1.70
N ARG A 62 3.61 -15.48 2.77
CA ARG A 62 3.93 -14.04 2.85
C ARG A 62 4.81 -13.57 1.70
N GLU A 63 5.82 -14.34 1.36
CA GLU A 63 6.76 -14.00 0.28
C GLU A 63 6.03 -13.86 -1.06
N ASP A 64 5.25 -14.85 -1.47
CA ASP A 64 4.49 -14.85 -2.71
C ASP A 64 3.45 -13.70 -2.74
N LEU A 65 2.77 -13.46 -1.62
CA LEU A 65 1.80 -12.36 -1.49
C LEU A 65 2.46 -10.99 -1.64
N LEU A 66 3.64 -10.80 -1.05
CA LEU A 66 4.40 -9.55 -1.17
C LEU A 66 4.90 -9.32 -2.60
N VAL A 67 5.38 -10.37 -3.29
CA VAL A 67 5.77 -10.28 -4.71
C VAL A 67 4.58 -9.83 -5.55
N ARG A 68 3.45 -10.52 -5.42
CA ARG A 68 2.23 -10.22 -6.16
C ARG A 68 1.70 -8.81 -5.88
N ALA A 69 1.67 -8.40 -4.60
CA ALA A 69 1.27 -7.05 -4.21
C ALA A 69 2.20 -5.98 -4.77
N SER A 70 3.52 -6.24 -4.79
CA SER A 70 4.52 -5.31 -5.34
C SER A 70 4.32 -5.09 -6.84
N GLU A 71 3.95 -6.13 -7.60
CA GLU A 71 3.61 -5.99 -9.02
C GLU A 71 2.35 -5.13 -9.23
N LEU A 72 1.32 -5.34 -8.41
CA LEU A 72 0.08 -4.57 -8.47
C LEU A 72 0.33 -3.10 -8.11
N TRP A 73 1.04 -2.84 -7.01
CA TRP A 73 1.42 -1.47 -6.64
C TRP A 73 2.31 -0.80 -7.70
N THR A 74 3.19 -1.54 -8.36
CA THR A 74 3.99 -0.99 -9.48
C THR A 74 3.08 -0.53 -10.63
N LYS A 75 2.07 -1.32 -11.01
CA LYS A 75 1.07 -0.91 -12.02
C LYS A 75 0.28 0.32 -11.59
N CYS A 76 -0.11 0.37 -10.31
CA CYS A 76 -0.82 1.52 -9.75
C CYS A 76 0.05 2.78 -9.74
N ALA A 77 1.33 2.67 -9.34
CA ALA A 77 2.28 3.77 -9.33
C ALA A 77 2.49 4.36 -10.74
N LEU A 78 2.57 3.49 -11.76
CA LEU A 78 2.63 3.88 -13.17
C LEU A 78 1.36 4.62 -13.65
N SER A 79 0.23 4.39 -12.99
CA SER A 79 -1.07 5.00 -13.30
C SER A 79 -1.39 6.20 -12.40
N ASP A 80 -0.34 6.91 -11.96
CA ASP A 80 -0.41 8.11 -11.14
C ASP A 80 -0.99 7.93 -9.72
N ASN A 81 -1.02 6.70 -9.20
CA ASN A 81 -1.40 6.44 -7.81
C ASN A 81 -0.16 6.54 -6.89
N TRP A 82 0.10 7.75 -6.37
CA TRP A 82 1.23 8.00 -5.47
C TRP A 82 1.23 7.13 -4.20
N GLY A 83 0.06 6.75 -3.69
CA GLY A 83 -0.07 5.89 -2.51
C GLY A 83 0.51 4.49 -2.74
N ALA A 84 0.61 4.04 -3.99
CA ALA A 84 1.23 2.77 -4.31
C ALA A 84 2.76 2.79 -4.10
N VAL A 85 3.42 3.94 -4.30
CA VAL A 85 4.85 4.08 -4.03
C VAL A 85 5.15 4.05 -2.54
N ASP A 86 4.26 4.59 -1.71
CA ASP A 86 4.37 4.48 -0.25
C ASP A 86 4.34 3.02 0.20
N ASN A 87 3.39 2.22 -0.31
CA ASN A 87 3.33 0.79 -0.02
C ASN A 87 4.54 0.01 -0.57
N LEU A 88 5.03 0.35 -1.77
CA LEU A 88 6.26 -0.23 -2.33
C LEU A 88 7.46 0.02 -1.42
N MET A 89 7.55 1.20 -0.84
CA MET A 89 8.63 1.57 0.06
C MET A 89 8.57 0.78 1.37
N THR A 90 7.39 0.69 2.00
CA THR A 90 7.21 0.14 3.34
C THR A 90 7.19 -1.39 3.35
N GLU A 91 6.39 -2.00 2.48
CA GLU A 91 6.12 -3.44 2.47
C GLU A 91 6.60 -4.12 1.18
N GLY A 92 6.76 -3.35 0.10
CA GLY A 92 7.10 -3.90 -1.22
C GLY A 92 8.45 -4.61 -1.27
N VAL A 93 8.56 -5.53 -2.24
CA VAL A 93 9.75 -6.31 -2.57
C VAL A 93 10.15 -6.14 -4.03
N GLY A 94 11.39 -6.49 -4.34
CA GLY A 94 11.95 -6.41 -5.70
C GLY A 94 12.37 -4.99 -6.14
N PRO A 95 12.74 -4.84 -7.42
CA PRO A 95 13.41 -3.62 -7.93
C PRO A 95 12.59 -2.33 -7.75
N SER A 96 11.27 -2.42 -7.90
CA SER A 96 10.35 -1.29 -7.75
C SER A 96 10.35 -0.73 -6.33
N ALA A 97 10.34 -1.62 -5.33
CA ALA A 97 10.39 -1.30 -3.92
C ALA A 97 11.78 -0.77 -3.49
N GLU A 98 12.86 -1.39 -4.00
CA GLU A 98 14.21 -0.89 -3.80
C GLU A 98 14.40 0.53 -4.36
N LEU A 99 13.86 0.79 -5.55
CA LEU A 99 13.85 2.14 -6.13
C LEU A 99 13.09 3.11 -5.24
N ALA A 100 11.89 2.74 -4.77
CA ALA A 100 11.07 3.58 -3.89
C ALA A 100 11.81 3.92 -2.58
N ARG A 101 12.43 2.94 -1.91
CA ARG A 101 13.22 3.13 -0.68
C ARG A 101 14.45 4.02 -0.90
N ARG A 102 15.17 3.82 -2.01
CA ARG A 102 16.30 4.68 -2.40
C ARG A 102 15.84 6.12 -2.60
N LEU A 103 14.76 6.31 -3.36
CA LEU A 103 14.23 7.64 -3.67
C LEU A 103 13.66 8.35 -2.45
N TRP A 104 13.02 7.63 -1.53
CA TRP A 104 12.61 8.19 -0.25
C TRP A 104 13.79 8.78 0.51
N SER A 105 14.90 8.04 0.58
CA SER A 105 16.12 8.50 1.25
C SER A 105 16.74 9.71 0.54
N GLU A 106 16.74 9.72 -0.80
CA GLU A 106 17.18 10.88 -1.59
C GLU A 106 16.30 12.11 -1.34
N VAL A 107 14.97 11.97 -1.39
CA VAL A 107 14.04 13.08 -1.15
C VAL A 107 14.14 13.58 0.29
N HIS A 108 14.28 12.71 1.29
CA HIS A 108 14.50 13.10 2.68
C HIS A 108 15.74 13.99 2.84
N ARG A 109 16.84 13.63 2.16
CA ARG A 109 18.07 14.42 2.18
C ARG A 109 17.95 15.73 1.40
N ASP A 110 17.41 15.68 0.20
CA ASP A 110 17.46 16.77 -0.79
C ASP A 110 16.32 17.79 -0.60
N ARG A 111 15.17 17.35 -0.07
CA ARG A 111 13.94 18.12 0.10
C ARG A 111 13.48 18.09 1.56
N ARG A 112 14.40 18.45 2.47
CA ARG A 112 14.10 18.58 3.89
C ARG A 112 12.97 19.58 4.18
N ASP A 113 12.71 20.52 3.27
CA ASP A 113 11.56 21.43 3.30
C ASP A 113 10.20 20.71 3.29
N LEU A 114 10.14 19.48 2.76
CA LEU A 114 8.92 18.68 2.72
C LEU A 114 8.71 17.81 3.98
N VAL A 115 9.69 17.79 4.89
CA VAL A 115 9.63 16.99 6.12
C VAL A 115 9.22 17.90 7.26
N GLN A 116 8.07 17.60 7.87
CA GLN A 116 7.63 18.26 9.08
C GLN A 116 8.25 17.54 10.29
N PHE A 117 8.36 18.22 11.42
CA PHE A 117 8.80 17.61 12.66
C PHE A 117 7.72 17.84 13.71
N ASP A 118 7.37 16.78 14.43
CA ASP A 118 6.68 16.94 15.70
C ASP A 118 7.68 17.55 16.69
N ASN A 119 7.39 18.77 17.17
CA ASN A 119 8.29 19.51 18.05
C ASN A 119 8.52 18.82 19.40
N ASP A 120 7.58 17.95 19.82
CA ASP A 120 7.67 17.27 21.12
C ASP A 120 8.38 15.91 21.03
N ALA A 121 8.17 15.17 19.94
CA ALA A 121 8.72 13.82 19.76
C ALA A 121 10.01 13.76 18.93
N GLN A 122 10.42 14.86 18.30
CA GLN A 122 11.51 14.92 17.31
C GLN A 122 11.40 13.86 16.20
N MET A 123 10.18 13.38 15.93
CA MET A 123 9.95 12.42 14.86
C MET A 123 9.65 13.15 13.56
N PRO A 124 10.30 12.77 12.44
CA PRO A 124 9.97 13.30 11.14
C PRO A 124 8.59 12.81 10.71
N ILE A 125 7.75 13.75 10.26
CA ILE A 125 6.43 13.52 9.69
C ILE A 125 6.55 13.72 8.17
N TYR A 126 6.29 12.64 7.44
CA TYR A 126 6.33 12.61 5.98
C TYR A 126 4.92 12.83 5.43
N GLY A 127 4.62 14.07 5.03
CA GLY A 127 3.31 14.45 4.49
C GLY A 127 3.09 14.03 3.03
N SER A 128 1.88 14.28 2.50
CA SER A 128 1.53 13.91 1.12
C SER A 128 2.44 14.54 0.06
N ASP A 129 2.96 15.75 0.29
CA ASP A 129 3.87 16.40 -0.68
C ASP A 129 5.23 15.70 -0.75
N PHE A 130 5.69 15.13 0.36
CA PHE A 130 6.87 14.28 0.39
C PHE A 130 6.64 13.02 -0.46
N ALA A 131 5.53 12.31 -0.21
CA ALA A 131 5.18 11.08 -0.94
C ALA A 131 5.02 11.33 -2.45
N ARG A 132 4.39 12.45 -2.83
CA ARG A 132 4.27 12.87 -4.23
C ARG A 132 5.62 13.16 -4.88
N GLU A 133 6.56 13.78 -4.16
CA GLU A 133 7.91 14.02 -4.71
C GLU A 133 8.69 12.71 -4.90
N VAL A 134 8.55 11.74 -3.97
CA VAL A 134 9.12 10.39 -4.15
C VAL A 134 8.53 9.72 -5.38
N HIS A 135 7.20 9.73 -5.52
CA HIS A 135 6.50 9.14 -6.67
C HIS A 135 6.88 9.81 -7.99
N ARG A 136 6.98 11.15 -8.03
CA ARG A 136 7.44 11.89 -9.21
C ARG A 136 8.84 11.45 -9.65
N ARG A 137 9.78 11.30 -8.71
CA ARG A 137 11.13 10.79 -9.03
C ARG A 137 11.10 9.31 -9.41
N TRP A 138 10.19 8.53 -8.83
CA TRP A 138 10.02 7.12 -9.12
C TRP A 138 9.58 6.93 -10.58
N LEU A 139 8.59 7.68 -11.05
CA LEU A 139 8.15 7.65 -12.45
C LEU A 139 9.28 7.98 -13.44
N LEU A 140 10.17 8.91 -13.07
CA LEU A 140 11.30 9.31 -13.92
C LEU A 140 12.39 8.23 -13.99
N LYS A 141 12.68 7.53 -12.88
CA LYS A 141 13.78 6.58 -12.79
C LYS A 141 13.37 5.11 -13.04
N TRP A 142 12.09 4.77 -12.92
CA TRP A 142 11.61 3.39 -13.10
C TRP A 142 11.95 2.77 -14.48
N PRO A 143 11.87 3.51 -15.60
CA PRO A 143 12.26 2.97 -16.91
C PRO A 143 13.74 2.55 -17.02
N GLU A 144 14.61 3.04 -16.13
CA GLU A 144 16.04 2.73 -16.12
C GLU A 144 16.35 1.41 -15.40
N VAL A 145 15.47 0.97 -14.49
CA VAL A 145 15.66 -0.21 -13.64
C VAL A 145 14.73 -1.37 -13.99
N SER A 146 13.82 -1.16 -14.95
CA SER A 146 12.86 -2.17 -15.41
C SER A 146 13.24 -2.84 -16.74
N GLN A 147 14.45 -2.57 -17.25
CA GLN A 147 15.07 -3.20 -18.42
C GLN A 147 15.91 -4.41 -18.01
#